data_AF-A0AAP6BLU6-F1
#
_entry.id   AF-A0AAP6BLU6-F1
#
_cell.length_a   1.000
_cell.length_b   1.000
_cell.length_c   1.000
_cell.angle_alpha   90.00
_cell.angle_beta   90.00
_cell.angle_gamma   90.00
#
_symmetry.space_group_name_H-M   'P 1'
#
loop_
_entity.id
_entity.type
_entity.pdbx_description
1 polymer ?
#
loop_
_entity_poly.entity_id
_entity_poly.type
_entity_poly.pdbx_seq_one_letter_code
_entity_poly.pdbx_strand_id
1 'polypeptide(L)'
;MRDFIVRALLSALRVLIPRRRPGRHSADHFTPTAPPTPVIPESPWSRPWTSPSKAEAAEILRRREQERAQAEAEAAWQQQERRLQRERLYAAELASMGIDHPYTYPGAPFTEFPARV
;
A
#
# COMPACT_ATOMS: atom_id res chain seq x y z
N MET A 1 -9.08 30.09 68.08
CA MET A 1 -9.53 30.61 66.76
C MET A 1 -8.37 30.95 65.81
N ARG A 2 -7.37 31.72 66.26
CA ARG A 2 -6.22 32.13 65.42
C ARG A 2 -5.46 30.97 64.79
N ASP A 3 -5.26 29.87 65.53
CA ASP A 3 -4.56 28.69 65.02
C ASP A 3 -5.31 27.94 63.92
N PHE A 4 -6.64 27.98 63.96
CA PHE A 4 -7.48 27.38 62.91
C PHE A 4 -7.35 28.14 61.60
N ILE A 5 -7.32 29.49 61.68
CA ILE A 5 -7.11 30.36 60.52
C ILE A 5 -5.72 30.12 59.92
N VAL A 6 -4.69 30.06 60.74
CA VAL A 6 -3.31 29.81 60.28
C VAL A 6 -3.18 28.44 59.62
N ARG A 7 -3.79 27.40 60.19
CA ARG A 7 -3.79 26.05 59.61
C ARG A 7 -4.56 25.99 58.29
N ALA A 8 -5.71 26.66 58.20
CA ALA A 8 -6.50 26.74 56.98
C ALA A 8 -5.73 27.47 55.85
N LEU A 9 -5.10 28.60 56.15
CA LEU A 9 -4.29 29.36 55.19
C LEU A 9 -3.07 28.57 54.72
N LEU A 10 -2.35 27.89 55.63
CA LEU A 10 -1.22 27.04 55.28
C LEU A 10 -1.64 25.83 54.42
N SER A 11 -2.80 25.25 54.70
CA SER A 11 -3.36 24.16 53.89
C SER A 11 -3.70 24.65 52.48
N ALA A 12 -4.36 25.79 52.36
CA ALA A 12 -4.67 26.41 51.07
C ALA A 12 -3.39 26.74 50.27
N LEU A 13 -2.37 27.30 50.92
CA LEU A 13 -1.07 27.60 50.31
C LEU A 13 -0.35 26.35 49.79
N ARG A 14 -0.44 25.21 50.50
CA ARG A 14 0.14 23.93 50.05
C ARG A 14 -0.54 23.34 48.82
N VAL A 15 -1.82 23.66 48.61
CA VAL A 15 -2.57 23.24 47.41
C VAL A 15 -2.26 24.16 46.23
N LEU A 16 -2.17 25.47 46.49
CA LEU A 16 -1.96 26.48 45.44
C LEU A 16 -0.51 26.55 44.94
N ILE A 17 0.46 26.20 45.77
CA ILE A 17 1.88 26.18 45.39
C ILE A 17 2.27 24.72 45.07
N PRO A 18 2.41 24.33 43.79
CA PRO A 18 2.93 23.02 43.46
C PRO A 18 4.31 22.86 44.11
N ARG A 19 4.49 21.77 44.87
CA ARG A 19 5.77 21.43 45.49
C ARG A 19 6.85 21.54 44.41
N ARG A 20 7.77 22.51 44.58
CA ARG A 20 8.91 22.69 43.67
C ARG A 20 9.63 21.35 43.60
N ARG A 21 9.70 20.77 42.39
CA ARG A 21 10.53 19.59 42.16
C ARG A 21 11.95 19.92 42.66
N PRO A 22 12.62 18.98 43.34
CA PRO A 22 14.03 19.14 43.69
C PRO A 22 14.79 19.58 42.43
N GLY A 23 15.45 20.74 42.52
CA GLY A 23 16.19 21.32 41.39
C GLY A 23 17.42 20.48 41.08
N ARG A 24 18.05 20.71 39.92
CA ARG A 24 19.27 20.00 39.49
C ARG A 24 20.47 20.10 40.46
N HIS A 25 20.37 20.97 41.48
CA HIS A 25 21.40 21.19 42.50
C HIS A 25 20.94 20.88 43.93
N SER A 26 19.73 20.33 44.13
CA SER A 26 19.30 19.89 45.47
C SER A 26 19.97 18.56 45.86
N ALA A 27 20.18 18.34 47.15
CA ALA A 27 20.77 17.09 47.66
C ALA A 27 20.02 15.83 47.17
N ASP A 28 18.69 15.88 47.05
CA ASP A 28 17.84 14.81 46.51
C ASP A 28 18.12 14.49 45.02
N HIS A 29 18.75 15.39 44.28
CA HIS A 29 19.17 15.14 42.90
C HIS A 29 20.51 14.38 42.84
N PHE A 30 21.31 14.47 43.91
CA PHE A 30 22.59 13.78 44.03
C PHE A 30 22.51 12.46 44.81
N THR A 31 21.33 12.10 45.36
CA THR A 31 21.14 10.79 45.96
C THR A 31 21.28 9.72 44.88
N PRO A 32 22.24 8.77 45.00
CA PRO A 32 22.45 7.73 44.01
C PRO A 32 21.20 6.85 43.92
N THR A 33 20.46 6.98 42.83
CA THR A 33 19.43 5.99 42.48
C THR A 33 20.15 4.87 41.76
N ALA A 34 19.91 3.62 42.17
CA ALA A 34 20.46 2.46 41.47
C ALA A 34 20.11 2.56 39.97
N PRO A 35 21.09 2.39 39.05
CA PRO A 35 20.79 2.44 37.64
C PRO A 35 19.77 1.33 37.32
N PRO A 36 18.75 1.60 36.50
CA PRO A 36 17.83 0.56 36.06
C PRO A 36 18.64 -0.53 35.33
N THR A 37 18.31 -1.79 35.61
CA THR A 37 18.91 -2.93 34.91
C THR A 37 18.70 -2.73 33.41
N PRO A 38 19.74 -2.79 32.57
CA PRO A 38 19.59 -2.60 31.15
C PRO A 38 18.74 -3.75 30.57
N VAL A 39 17.54 -3.43 30.08
CA VAL A 39 16.77 -4.33 29.22
C VAL A 39 17.40 -4.24 27.84
N ILE A 40 18.23 -5.22 27.48
CA ILE A 40 18.73 -5.32 26.11
C ILE A 40 17.55 -5.76 25.24
N PRO A 41 17.08 -4.95 24.27
CA PRO A 41 16.05 -5.39 23.35
C PRO A 41 16.60 -6.57 22.55
N GLU A 42 15.77 -7.61 22.36
CA GLU A 42 16.14 -8.72 21.48
C GLU A 42 16.54 -8.18 20.11
N SER A 43 17.76 -8.53 19.68
CA SER A 43 18.28 -8.15 18.39
C SER A 43 17.31 -8.58 17.29
N PRO A 44 16.88 -7.73 16.35
CA PRO A 44 16.02 -8.18 15.26
C PRO A 44 16.71 -9.21 14.36
N TRP A 45 18.03 -9.37 14.49
CA TRP A 45 18.85 -10.41 13.84
C TRP A 45 18.98 -11.71 14.67
N SER A 46 18.41 -11.79 15.88
CA SER A 46 18.42 -13.03 16.67
C SER A 46 17.40 -14.06 16.19
N ARG A 47 16.41 -13.63 15.39
CA ARG A 47 15.41 -14.53 14.83
C ARG A 47 15.94 -15.24 13.59
N PRO A 48 15.80 -16.59 13.50
CA PRO A 48 16.11 -17.30 12.27
C PRO A 48 15.17 -16.81 11.17
N TRP A 49 15.73 -16.55 9.99
CA TRP A 49 14.94 -16.10 8.83
C TRP A 49 13.90 -17.16 8.49
N THR A 50 12.62 -16.80 8.56
CA THR A 50 11.54 -17.70 8.14
C THR A 50 11.46 -17.66 6.62
N SER A 51 12.16 -18.58 5.95
CA SER A 51 12.02 -18.79 4.52
C SER A 51 10.85 -19.76 4.23
N PRO A 52 10.15 -19.60 3.10
CA PRO A 52 9.21 -20.60 2.63
C PRO A 52 9.87 -21.98 2.53
N SER A 53 9.10 -23.02 2.80
CA SER A 53 9.56 -24.37 2.49
C SER A 53 9.76 -24.53 0.98
N LYS A 54 10.55 -25.54 0.57
CA LYS A 54 10.73 -25.85 -0.86
C LYS A 54 9.39 -26.09 -1.58
N ALA A 55 8.43 -26.71 -0.90
CA ALA A 55 7.11 -26.97 -1.44
C ALA A 55 6.32 -25.67 -1.66
N GLU A 56 6.33 -24.78 -0.66
CA GLU A 56 5.69 -23.46 -0.73
C GLU A 56 6.31 -22.60 -1.83
N ALA A 57 7.64 -22.56 -1.91
CA ALA A 57 8.34 -21.82 -2.95
C ALA A 57 7.96 -22.32 -4.36
N ALA A 58 7.87 -23.64 -4.54
CA ALA A 58 7.46 -24.23 -5.82
C ALA A 58 5.99 -23.90 -6.17
N GLU A 59 5.09 -23.88 -5.18
CA GLU A 59 3.70 -23.49 -5.40
C GLU A 59 3.58 -22.02 -5.79
N ILE A 60 4.30 -21.13 -5.11
CA ILE A 60 4.34 -19.70 -5.42
C ILE A 60 4.80 -19.47 -6.86
N LEU A 61 5.84 -20.19 -7.30
CA LEU A 61 6.34 -20.07 -8.67
C LEU A 61 5.30 -20.56 -9.69
N ARG A 62 4.68 -21.72 -9.47
CA ARG A 62 3.61 -22.24 -10.36
C ARG A 62 2.42 -21.28 -10.46
N ARG A 63 1.98 -20.72 -9.34
CA ARG A 63 0.89 -19.74 -9.34
C ARG A 63 1.25 -18.51 -10.17
N ARG A 64 2.46 -17.97 -9.99
CA ARG A 64 2.94 -16.83 -10.78
C ARG A 64 3.01 -17.12 -12.27
N GLU A 65 3.44 -18.31 -12.66
CA GLU A 65 3.45 -18.73 -14.06
C GLU A 65 2.03 -18.80 -14.64
N GLN A 66 1.07 -19.31 -13.89
CA GLN A 66 -0.35 -19.35 -14.30
C GLN A 66 -0.93 -17.94 -14.45
N GLU A 67 -0.73 -17.07 -13.45
CA GLU A 67 -1.17 -15.68 -13.48
C GLU A 67 -0.57 -14.93 -14.69
N ARG A 68 0.71 -15.16 -14.98
CA ARG A 68 1.38 -14.57 -16.14
C ARG A 68 0.79 -15.08 -17.45
N ALA A 69 0.56 -16.38 -17.59
CA ALA A 69 -0.03 -16.96 -18.79
C ALA A 69 -1.45 -16.41 -19.04
N GLN A 70 -2.25 -16.25 -17.99
CA GLN A 70 -3.57 -15.64 -18.07
C GLN A 70 -3.49 -14.17 -18.53
N ALA A 71 -2.61 -13.38 -17.91
CA ALA A 71 -2.42 -11.99 -18.29
C ALA A 71 -1.94 -11.83 -19.74
N GLU A 72 -1.05 -12.71 -20.22
CA GLU A 72 -0.60 -12.72 -21.62
C GLU A 72 -1.74 -13.05 -22.60
N ALA A 73 -2.59 -14.02 -22.26
CA ALA A 73 -3.76 -14.39 -23.06
C ALA A 73 -4.79 -13.25 -23.12
N GLU A 74 -5.09 -12.60 -22.00
CA GLU A 74 -5.98 -11.44 -21.94
C GLU A 74 -5.42 -10.26 -22.75
N ALA A 75 -4.11 -9.99 -22.64
CA ALA A 75 -3.46 -8.94 -23.39
C ALA A 75 -3.53 -9.18 -24.91
N ALA A 76 -3.36 -10.43 -25.34
CA ALA A 76 -3.49 -10.82 -26.75
C ALA A 76 -4.93 -10.59 -27.25
N TRP A 77 -5.93 -11.03 -26.49
CA TRP A 77 -7.34 -10.82 -26.83
C TRP A 77 -7.69 -9.31 -26.92
N GLN A 78 -7.28 -8.51 -25.93
CA GLN A 78 -7.49 -7.07 -25.96
C GLN A 78 -6.80 -6.39 -27.14
N GLN A 79 -5.60 -6.86 -27.52
CA GLN A 79 -4.90 -6.33 -28.69
C GLN A 79 -5.70 -6.60 -29.97
N GLN A 80 -6.24 -7.81 -30.13
CA GLN A 80 -7.08 -8.17 -31.26
C GLN A 80 -8.35 -7.31 -31.31
N GLU A 81 -9.06 -7.15 -30.19
CA GLU A 81 -10.28 -6.34 -30.14
C GLU A 81 -9.98 -4.86 -30.47
N ARG A 82 -8.87 -4.31 -29.97
CA ARG A 82 -8.45 -2.94 -30.33
C ARG A 82 -8.16 -2.78 -31.82
N ARG A 83 -7.61 -3.80 -32.48
CA ARG A 83 -7.40 -3.78 -33.94
C ARG A 83 -8.74 -3.74 -34.67
N LEU A 84 -9.68 -4.62 -34.30
CA LEU A 84 -11.01 -4.65 -34.89
C LEU A 84 -11.77 -3.34 -34.67
N GLN A 85 -11.67 -2.73 -33.49
CA GLN A 85 -12.28 -1.42 -33.23
C GLN A 85 -11.71 -0.32 -34.13
N ARG A 86 -10.39 -0.29 -34.33
CA ARG A 86 -9.76 0.67 -35.24
C ARG A 86 -10.23 0.47 -36.68
N GLU A 87 -10.31 -0.78 -37.14
CA GLU A 87 -10.82 -1.10 -38.48
C GLU A 87 -12.27 -0.67 -38.65
N ARG A 88 -13.14 -0.91 -37.65
CA ARG A 88 -14.54 -0.46 -37.66
C ARG A 88 -14.64 1.06 -37.74
N LEU A 89 -13.83 1.79 -36.96
CA LEU A 89 -13.81 3.26 -36.99
C LEU A 89 -13.34 3.78 -38.35
N TYR A 90 -12.27 3.18 -38.89
CA TYR A 90 -11.74 3.53 -40.21
C TYR A 90 -12.75 3.28 -41.33
N ALA A 91 -13.44 2.14 -41.30
CA ALA A 91 -14.51 1.82 -42.25
C ALA A 91 -15.67 2.83 -42.18
N ALA A 92 -16.07 3.22 -40.96
CA ALA A 92 -17.11 4.23 -40.77
C ALA A 92 -16.70 5.61 -41.30
N GLU A 93 -15.43 6.00 -41.12
CA GLU A 93 -14.88 7.23 -41.67
C GLU A 93 -14.90 7.23 -43.21
N LEU A 94 -14.44 6.14 -43.84
CA LEU A 94 -14.49 6.00 -45.30
C LEU A 94 -15.92 6.00 -45.85
N ALA A 95 -16.85 5.31 -45.18
CA ALA A 95 -18.26 5.32 -45.56
C ALA A 95 -18.87 6.73 -45.49
N SER A 96 -18.45 7.56 -44.54
CA SER A 96 -18.90 8.97 -44.46
C SER A 96 -18.45 9.82 -45.66
N MET A 97 -17.37 9.40 -46.33
CA MET A 97 -16.88 10.00 -47.58
C MET A 97 -17.51 9.34 -48.83
N GLY A 98 -18.41 8.38 -48.67
CA GLY A 98 -19.00 7.59 -49.76
C GLY A 98 -18.05 6.54 -50.35
N ILE A 99 -16.97 6.21 -49.65
CA ILE A 99 -16.00 5.19 -50.07
C ILE A 99 -16.36 3.88 -49.37
N ASP A 100 -16.75 2.87 -50.16
CA ASP A 100 -16.98 1.52 -49.64
C ASP A 100 -15.64 0.87 -49.27
N HIS A 101 -15.38 0.76 -47.96
CA HIS A 101 -14.26 0.00 -47.44
C HIS A 101 -14.62 -1.49 -47.42
N PRO A 102 -13.81 -2.38 -48.04
CA PRO A 102 -14.05 -3.82 -47.99
C PRO A 102 -13.72 -4.37 -46.59
N TYR A 103 -14.60 -4.10 -45.63
CA TYR A 103 -14.52 -4.64 -44.28
C TYR A 103 -15.02 -6.09 -44.32
N THR A 104 -14.08 -7.04 -44.31
CA THR A 104 -14.38 -8.47 -44.24
C THR A 104 -14.13 -9.00 -42.84
N TYR A 105 -15.07 -9.78 -42.32
CA TYR A 105 -14.91 -10.55 -41.09
C TYR A 105 -15.24 -12.03 -41.36
N PRO A 106 -14.75 -12.97 -40.54
CA PRO A 106 -15.10 -14.39 -40.70
C PRO A 106 -16.62 -14.58 -40.65
N GLY A 107 -17.22 -15.04 -41.76
CA GLY A 107 -18.67 -15.21 -41.90
C GLY A 107 -19.43 -13.99 -42.46
N ALA A 108 -18.75 -12.98 -42.99
CA ALA A 108 -19.40 -11.87 -43.67
C ALA A 108 -20.15 -12.35 -44.94
N PRO A 109 -21.39 -11.88 -45.19
CA PRO A 109 -22.17 -12.29 -46.35
C PRO A 109 -21.68 -11.71 -47.70
N PHE A 110 -20.64 -10.85 -47.69
CA PHE A 110 -20.16 -10.09 -48.85
C PHE A 110 -18.67 -10.34 -49.15
N THR A 111 -18.22 -11.59 -49.08
CA THR A 111 -16.80 -11.98 -49.24
C THR A 111 -16.19 -11.74 -50.63
N GLU A 112 -16.97 -11.31 -51.61
CA GLU A 112 -16.54 -11.21 -53.01
C GLU A 112 -16.86 -9.82 -53.58
N PHE A 113 -15.94 -8.86 -53.38
CA PHE A 113 -15.85 -7.73 -54.28
C PHE A 113 -14.60 -7.92 -55.15
N PRO A 114 -14.73 -8.01 -56.49
CA PRO A 114 -13.58 -8.16 -57.36
C PRO A 114 -12.72 -6.90 -57.27
N ALA A 115 -11.45 -7.08 -56.90
CA ALA A 115 -10.44 -6.03 -56.96
C ALA A 115 -10.42 -5.45 -58.39
N ARG A 116 -10.79 -4.17 -58.54
CA ARG A 116 -10.68 -3.48 -59.83
C ARG A 116 -9.20 -3.20 -60.10
N VAL A 117 -8.74 -3.71 -61.25
CA VAL A 117 -7.43 -3.48 -61.89
C VAL A 117 -7.28 -2.02 -62.29
#